data_AF-A0A8J3REX4-F1
#
_entry.id   AF-A0A8J3REX4-F1
#
_cell.length_a   1.000
_cell.length_b   1.000
_cell.length_c   1.000
_cell.angle_alpha   90.00
_cell.angle_beta   90.00
_cell.angle_gamma   90.00
#
_symmetry.space_group_name_H-M   'P 1'
#
loop_
_entity.id
_entity.type
_entity.pdbx_description
1 polymer ?
#
loop_
_entity_poly.entity_id
_entity_poly.type
_entity_poly.pdbx_seq_one_letter_code
_entity_poly.pdbx_strand_id
1 'polypeptide(L)'
;MAFRDHQESSSGYEELSFGGGDPDREPGVRERLRTWLEDRRRRHARLLTACAVVLALLGAAGAGGRYLYERSREPLPPPDAPLSAQMRIVAHLCGQRVEAWTCPDMGEVTDAEGRAIAEHMRAMPELEDVAFVSKEEDGRRALAYYTAIGEPERADELFFHASVEAVLRRGGDFEKVAARLRESPGVVAVLRELPDVWAGKADLAVALCVEGERLARGCREGRTAGTGIPATEREKKAVLDRLWDLPGVETVYLQGREDVLRLKRQYEPQDPAEHVPLGAERTRETFYVKLSDPAGLAAIAGAVKHLPGVGGVFPIGLSG
;
A
#
# COMPACT_ATOMS: atom_id res chain seq x y z
N MET A 1 28.82 -30.49 47.57
CA MET A 1 28.77 -31.67 46.67
C MET A 1 29.33 -31.26 45.34
N ALA A 2 30.27 -31.96 44.72
CA ALA A 2 31.32 -32.83 45.19
C ALA A 2 32.35 -32.79 44.06
N PHE A 3 33.51 -32.21 44.34
CA PHE A 3 34.70 -32.38 43.53
C PHE A 3 35.07 -33.86 43.53
N ARG A 4 35.44 -34.40 42.37
CA ARG A 4 36.26 -35.61 42.34
C ARG A 4 37.24 -35.54 41.18
N ASP A 5 38.49 -35.50 41.60
CA ASP A 5 39.71 -35.70 40.85
C ASP A 5 39.69 -37.01 40.04
N HIS A 6 40.34 -36.99 38.87
CA HIS A 6 41.29 -38.03 38.56
C HIS A 6 42.51 -37.45 37.84
N GLN A 7 43.61 -37.60 38.56
CA GLN A 7 45.01 -37.46 38.20
C GLN A 7 45.49 -38.72 37.45
N GLU A 8 46.67 -38.60 36.83
CA GLU A 8 47.54 -39.61 36.17
C GLU A 8 47.50 -39.59 34.63
N SER A 9 48.61 -39.69 33.91
CA SER A 9 50.04 -39.72 34.25
C SER A 9 50.83 -39.69 32.93
N SER A 10 52.04 -39.14 33.01
CA SER A 10 53.26 -39.63 32.35
C SER A 10 53.47 -39.45 30.84
N SER A 11 54.64 -38.85 30.61
CA SER A 11 55.65 -39.14 29.59
C SER A 11 55.37 -38.78 28.14
N GLY A 12 56.13 -37.78 27.69
CA GLY A 12 56.44 -37.60 26.28
C GLY A 12 56.63 -36.15 25.86
N TYR A 13 57.32 -35.32 26.66
CA TYR A 13 57.93 -34.12 26.08
C TYR A 13 59.15 -34.59 25.28
N GLU A 14 58.92 -35.04 24.04
CA GLU A 14 59.95 -34.94 23.01
C GLU A 14 60.21 -33.45 22.83
N GLU A 15 61.20 -32.95 23.57
CA GLU A 15 61.90 -31.73 23.23
C GLU A 15 62.45 -31.91 21.81
N LEU A 16 61.67 -31.46 20.82
CA LEU A 16 62.19 -31.12 19.52
C LEU A 16 63.20 -30.01 19.75
N SER A 17 64.44 -30.43 19.99
CA SER A 17 65.62 -29.60 19.98
C SER A 17 65.75 -29.05 18.57
N PHE A 18 65.14 -27.88 18.34
CA PHE A 18 65.42 -27.05 17.19
C PHE A 18 66.86 -26.61 17.34
N GLY A 19 67.75 -27.40 16.72
CA GLY A 19 69.17 -27.14 16.68
C GLY A 19 69.41 -25.66 16.36
N GLY A 20 70.35 -25.07 17.10
CA GLY A 20 70.88 -23.74 16.88
C GLY A 20 71.54 -23.65 15.50
N GLY A 21 70.70 -23.60 14.48
CA GLY A 21 71.06 -23.22 13.13
C GLY A 21 71.38 -21.75 13.14
N ASP A 22 72.68 -21.48 13.17
CA ASP A 22 73.35 -20.34 12.55
C ASP A 22 72.40 -19.27 11.95
N PRO A 23 72.17 -18.13 12.64
CA PRO A 23 71.20 -17.11 12.22
C PRO A 23 71.54 -16.45 10.86
N ASP A 24 72.71 -16.75 10.29
CA ASP A 24 73.19 -16.20 9.03
C ASP A 24 73.08 -17.19 7.84
N ARG A 25 72.56 -18.42 8.04
CA ARG A 25 72.70 -19.49 7.04
C ARG A 25 71.53 -19.72 6.09
N GLU A 26 70.47 -18.92 6.10
CA GLU A 26 69.41 -19.06 5.08
C GLU A 26 69.01 -17.73 4.40
N PRO A 27 69.93 -17.09 3.65
CA PRO A 27 69.58 -15.98 2.77
C PRO A 27 68.42 -16.33 1.82
N GLY A 28 68.30 -17.61 1.43
CA GLY A 28 67.22 -18.11 0.57
C GLY A 28 65.84 -18.21 1.23
N VAL A 29 65.69 -18.19 2.56
CA VAL A 29 64.37 -18.24 3.21
C VAL A 29 63.74 -16.85 3.28
N ARG A 30 64.50 -15.81 3.61
CA ARG A 30 64.01 -14.42 3.56
C ARG A 30 63.55 -14.02 2.17
N GLU A 31 64.28 -14.45 1.13
CA GLU A 31 63.94 -14.15 -0.26
C GLU A 31 62.70 -14.92 -0.73
N ARG A 32 62.55 -16.19 -0.31
CA ARG A 32 61.31 -16.97 -0.53
C ARG A 32 60.10 -16.37 0.19
N LEU A 33 60.29 -15.82 1.39
CA LEU A 33 59.21 -15.20 2.17
C LEU A 33 58.78 -13.85 1.57
N ARG A 34 59.73 -13.04 1.08
CA ARG A 34 59.44 -11.80 0.33
C ARG A 34 58.69 -12.08 -0.96
N THR A 35 59.16 -13.03 -1.77
CA THR A 35 58.50 -13.41 -3.02
C THR A 35 57.09 -13.97 -2.78
N TRP A 36 56.90 -14.77 -1.73
CA TRP A 36 55.58 -15.26 -1.33
C TRP A 36 54.63 -14.15 -0.86
N LEU A 37 55.11 -13.20 -0.03
CA LEU A 37 54.31 -12.06 0.43
C LEU A 37 53.94 -11.12 -0.71
N GLU A 38 54.87 -10.86 -1.64
CA GLU A 38 54.59 -10.06 -2.84
C GLU A 38 53.55 -10.74 -3.72
N ASP A 39 53.67 -12.05 -3.96
CA ASP A 39 52.71 -12.78 -4.77
C ASP A 39 51.33 -12.85 -4.09
N ARG A 40 51.29 -13.06 -2.77
CA ARG A 40 50.05 -12.97 -1.98
C ARG A 40 49.43 -11.58 -2.08
N ARG A 41 50.22 -10.51 -1.99
CA ARG A 41 49.73 -9.13 -2.10
C ARG A 41 49.21 -8.83 -3.52
N ARG A 42 49.91 -9.29 -4.56
CA ARG A 42 49.46 -9.18 -5.97
C ARG A 42 48.15 -9.93 -6.19
N ARG A 43 48.01 -11.14 -5.63
CA ARG A 43 46.76 -11.93 -5.72
C ARG A 43 45.60 -11.24 -5.01
N HIS A 44 45.80 -10.73 -3.79
CA HIS A 44 44.76 -9.97 -3.09
C HIS A 44 44.41 -8.67 -3.82
N ALA A 45 45.40 -7.93 -4.33
CA ALA A 45 45.15 -6.73 -5.11
C ALA A 45 44.30 -7.03 -6.36
N ARG A 46 44.62 -8.10 -7.11
CA ARG A 46 43.82 -8.52 -8.27
C ARG A 46 42.39 -8.89 -7.90
N LEU A 47 42.18 -9.62 -6.80
CA LEU A 47 40.85 -9.97 -6.31
C LEU A 47 40.05 -8.71 -5.92
N LEU A 48 40.66 -7.79 -5.17
CA LEU A 48 40.02 -6.53 -4.79
C LEU A 48 39.69 -5.67 -6.00
N THR A 49 40.58 -5.57 -6.99
CA THR A 49 40.30 -4.88 -8.26
C THR A 49 39.14 -5.55 -8.99
N ALA A 50 39.11 -6.88 -9.09
CA ALA A 50 38.01 -7.60 -9.72
C ALA A 50 36.67 -7.34 -9.01
N CYS A 51 36.65 -7.40 -7.67
CA CYS A 51 35.46 -7.07 -6.89
C CYS A 51 35.01 -5.61 -7.10
N ALA A 52 35.95 -4.66 -7.08
CA ALA A 52 35.64 -3.24 -7.32
C ALA A 52 35.07 -3.00 -8.73
N VAL A 53 35.63 -3.65 -9.75
CA VAL A 53 35.13 -3.59 -11.13
C VAL A 53 33.73 -4.19 -11.22
N VAL A 54 33.49 -5.35 -10.61
CA VAL A 54 32.16 -5.99 -10.60
C VAL A 54 31.13 -5.09 -9.91
N LEU A 55 31.46 -4.52 -8.75
CA LEU A 55 30.58 -3.58 -8.04
C LEU A 55 30.30 -2.32 -8.86
N ALA A 56 31.32 -1.77 -9.53
CA ALA A 56 31.14 -0.61 -10.41
C ALA A 56 30.24 -0.93 -11.61
N LEU A 57 30.39 -2.11 -12.22
CA LEU A 57 29.55 -2.57 -13.33
C LEU A 57 28.10 -2.80 -12.87
N LEU A 58 27.90 -3.42 -11.71
CA LEU A 58 26.56 -3.61 -11.13
C LEU A 58 25.90 -2.26 -10.79
N GLY A 59 26.66 -1.32 -10.22
CA GLY A 59 26.19 0.04 -9.95
C GLY A 59 25.80 0.78 -11.22
N ALA A 60 26.63 0.72 -12.26
CA ALA A 60 26.36 1.33 -13.56
C ALA A 60 25.14 0.69 -14.26
N ALA A 61 25.01 -0.64 -14.21
CA ALA A 61 23.85 -1.36 -14.75
C ALA A 61 22.56 -1.02 -14.00
N GLY A 62 22.62 -0.91 -12.67
CA GLY A 62 21.48 -0.49 -11.85
C GLY A 62 21.04 0.95 -12.15
N ALA A 63 21.99 1.88 -12.23
CA ALA A 63 21.71 3.26 -12.60
C ALA A 63 21.17 3.41 -14.03
N GLY A 64 21.77 2.69 -14.99
CA GLY A 64 21.33 2.67 -16.39
C GLY A 64 19.93 2.06 -16.55
N GLY A 65 19.65 0.96 -15.86
CA GLY A 65 18.33 0.33 -15.86
C GLY A 65 17.24 1.23 -15.29
N ARG A 66 17.54 1.91 -14.16
CA ARG A 66 16.63 2.90 -13.56
C ARG A 66 16.36 4.08 -14.52
N TYR A 67 17.41 4.62 -15.13
CA TYR A 67 17.28 5.72 -16.08
C TYR A 67 16.43 5.34 -17.31
N LEU A 68 16.63 4.14 -17.86
CA LEU A 68 15.82 3.65 -18.98
C LEU A 68 14.36 3.43 -18.58
N TYR A 69 14.12 2.94 -17.37
CA TYR A 69 12.78 2.74 -16.83
C TYR A 69 12.04 4.07 -16.56
N GLU A 70 12.70 5.04 -15.94
CA GLU A 70 12.15 6.38 -15.74
C GLU A 70 11.80 7.05 -17.10
N ARG A 71 12.51 6.67 -18.17
CA ARG A 71 12.21 7.09 -19.55
C ARG A 71 11.19 6.22 -20.28
N SER A 72 10.88 5.02 -19.81
CA SER A 72 10.02 4.09 -20.54
C SER A 72 8.55 4.45 -20.47
N ARG A 73 8.17 5.45 -19.64
CA ARG A 73 6.77 5.83 -19.38
C ARG A 73 5.93 4.65 -18.86
N GLU A 74 6.58 3.62 -18.33
CA GLU A 74 5.90 2.51 -17.67
C GLU A 74 5.47 2.95 -16.27
N PRO A 75 4.33 2.46 -15.77
CA PRO A 75 3.86 2.82 -14.44
C PRO A 75 4.71 2.11 -13.39
N LEU A 76 5.01 2.82 -12.29
CA LEU A 76 5.69 2.25 -11.13
C LEU A 76 4.79 1.23 -10.40
N PRO A 77 5.38 0.23 -9.73
CA PRO A 77 4.62 -0.61 -8.80
C PRO A 77 4.13 0.23 -7.62
N PRO A 78 3.09 -0.21 -6.90
CA PRO A 78 2.64 0.49 -5.71
C PRO A 78 3.78 0.69 -4.72
N PRO A 79 3.87 1.86 -4.06
CA PRO A 79 4.88 2.07 -3.04
C PRO A 79 4.63 1.11 -1.88
N ASP A 80 5.70 0.70 -1.20
CA ASP A 80 5.57 -0.13 -0.01
C ASP A 80 4.61 0.55 0.99
N ALA A 81 3.56 -0.18 1.35
CA ALA A 81 2.61 0.27 2.35
C ALA A 81 3.20 -0.04 3.73
N PRO A 82 3.22 0.93 4.67
CA PRO A 82 3.58 0.61 6.04
C PRO A 82 2.65 -0.50 6.54
N LEU A 83 3.22 -1.50 7.21
CA LEU A 83 2.49 -2.63 7.78
C LEU A 83 1.64 -2.23 9.01
N SER A 84 1.24 -0.96 9.15
CA SER A 84 0.55 -0.51 10.36
C SER A 84 -0.73 -1.31 10.52
N ALA A 85 -0.82 -2.08 11.60
CA ALA A 85 -1.95 -2.94 11.94
C ALA A 85 -3.21 -2.14 12.36
N GLN A 86 -3.12 -0.82 12.34
CA GLN A 86 -4.22 0.08 12.63
C GLN A 86 -5.17 0.11 11.43
N MET A 87 -6.44 -0.17 11.71
CA MET A 87 -7.50 -0.26 10.72
C MET A 87 -8.61 0.71 11.12
N ARG A 88 -9.10 1.51 10.17
CA ARG A 88 -10.27 2.35 10.41
C ARG A 88 -11.52 1.46 10.43
N ILE A 89 -12.40 1.73 11.37
CA ILE A 89 -13.72 1.13 11.48
C ILE A 89 -14.75 2.26 11.45
N VAL A 90 -15.81 2.06 10.68
CA VAL A 90 -16.89 3.03 10.55
C VAL A 90 -18.19 2.35 10.96
N ALA A 91 -18.82 2.87 12.02
CA ALA A 91 -20.18 2.53 12.40
C ALA A 91 -21.13 3.50 11.67
N HIS A 92 -21.83 3.01 10.65
CA HIS A 92 -22.85 3.78 9.95
C HIS A 92 -24.13 3.79 10.75
N LEU A 93 -24.71 4.98 10.91
CA LEU A 93 -25.92 5.18 11.71
C LEU A 93 -27.16 5.15 10.81
N CYS A 94 -28.32 4.81 11.39
CA CYS A 94 -29.58 4.76 10.65
C CYS A 94 -29.89 6.13 10.02
N GLY A 95 -30.16 6.14 8.71
CA GLY A 95 -30.55 7.34 7.94
C GLY A 95 -32.02 7.34 7.52
N GLN A 96 -32.51 8.45 6.95
CA GLN A 96 -33.84 8.47 6.35
C GLN A 96 -33.86 7.84 4.95
N ARG A 97 -34.85 6.96 4.72
CA ARG A 97 -35.49 6.71 3.42
C ARG A 97 -34.60 6.29 2.22
N VAL A 98 -33.57 5.48 2.46
CA VAL A 98 -32.92 4.69 1.39
C VAL A 98 -32.63 3.27 1.89
N GLU A 99 -33.01 2.27 1.09
CA GLU A 99 -33.10 0.86 1.47
C GLU A 99 -31.83 0.28 2.10
N ALA A 100 -30.64 0.80 1.77
CA ALA A 100 -29.36 0.26 2.26
C ALA A 100 -28.98 0.69 3.68
N TRP A 101 -29.54 1.79 4.21
CA TRP A 101 -29.13 2.38 5.50
C TRP A 101 -30.29 2.70 6.44
N THR A 102 -31.49 2.25 6.11
CA THR A 102 -32.68 2.38 6.96
C THR A 102 -32.75 1.29 8.03
N CYS A 103 -33.09 1.69 9.24
CA CYS A 103 -33.48 0.80 10.32
C CYS A 103 -35.02 0.72 10.34
N PRO A 104 -35.64 -0.45 10.06
CA PRO A 104 -37.09 -0.53 9.87
C PRO A 104 -37.92 0.00 11.05
N ASP A 105 -37.43 -0.21 12.27
CA ASP A 105 -38.14 0.11 13.51
C ASP A 105 -37.64 1.41 14.18
N MET A 106 -36.71 2.14 13.55
CA MET A 106 -36.13 3.36 14.11
C MET A 106 -36.05 4.48 13.06
N GLY A 107 -36.23 5.72 13.53
CA GLY A 107 -36.00 6.90 12.73
C GLY A 107 -34.53 7.12 12.39
N GLU A 108 -34.24 8.19 11.67
CA GLU A 108 -32.87 8.67 11.50
C GLU A 108 -32.26 9.04 12.85
N VAL A 109 -31.01 8.61 13.05
CA VAL A 109 -30.27 8.90 14.28
C VAL A 109 -29.99 10.40 14.35
N THR A 110 -30.39 11.00 15.45
CA THR A 110 -30.08 12.40 15.74
C THR A 110 -28.61 12.58 16.07
N ASP A 111 -28.14 13.81 15.90
CA ASP A 111 -26.80 14.24 16.27
C ASP A 111 -26.43 13.95 17.74
N ALA A 112 -27.39 14.04 18.65
CA ALA A 112 -27.20 13.73 20.06
C ALA A 112 -27.02 12.23 20.31
N GLU A 113 -27.81 11.40 19.64
CA GLU A 113 -27.72 9.94 19.70
C GLU A 113 -26.41 9.45 19.06
N GLY A 114 -26.00 10.00 17.92
CA GLY A 114 -24.72 9.69 17.30
C GLY A 114 -23.53 10.03 18.19
N ARG A 115 -23.57 11.17 18.91
CA ARG A 115 -22.56 11.50 19.93
C ARG A 115 -22.57 10.52 21.11
N ALA A 116 -23.74 10.03 21.53
CA ALA A 116 -23.82 9.02 22.59
C ALA A 116 -23.19 7.68 22.15
N ILE A 117 -23.37 7.28 20.88
CA ILE A 117 -22.71 6.10 20.31
C ILE A 117 -21.19 6.32 20.26
N ALA A 118 -20.73 7.53 19.91
CA ALA A 118 -19.30 7.86 19.95
C ALA A 118 -18.72 7.77 21.38
N GLU A 119 -19.43 8.23 22.41
CA GLU A 119 -19.00 8.03 23.80
C GLU A 119 -18.94 6.54 24.18
N HIS A 120 -19.92 5.75 23.73
CA HIS A 120 -19.88 4.30 23.93
C HIS A 120 -18.66 3.65 23.26
N MET A 121 -18.34 4.06 22.03
CA MET A 121 -17.13 3.61 21.31
C MET A 121 -15.84 4.04 22.02
N ARG A 122 -15.77 5.25 22.58
CA ARG A 122 -14.60 5.72 23.37
C ARG A 122 -14.35 4.88 24.61
N ALA A 123 -15.39 4.30 25.20
CA ALA A 123 -15.27 3.41 26.34
C ALA A 123 -14.73 2.01 25.97
N MET A 124 -14.62 1.67 24.68
CA MET A 124 -14.09 0.39 24.24
C MET A 124 -12.55 0.42 24.21
N PRO A 125 -11.86 -0.44 24.98
CA PRO A 125 -10.40 -0.44 25.02
C PRO A 125 -9.75 -0.85 23.69
N GLU A 126 -10.49 -1.51 22.79
CA GLU A 126 -10.01 -1.91 21.46
C GLU A 126 -9.96 -0.76 20.44
N LEU A 127 -10.57 0.39 20.76
CA LEU A 127 -10.69 1.53 19.88
C LEU A 127 -9.82 2.72 20.34
N GLU A 128 -9.41 3.53 19.37
CA GLU A 128 -8.79 4.84 19.54
C GLU A 128 -9.31 5.82 18.49
N ASP A 129 -9.00 7.11 18.66
CA ASP A 129 -9.35 8.18 17.71
C ASP A 129 -10.83 8.21 17.29
N VAL A 130 -11.74 8.01 18.27
CA VAL A 130 -13.18 7.94 18.01
C VAL A 130 -13.76 9.33 17.73
N ALA A 131 -14.32 9.51 16.53
CA ALA A 131 -14.93 10.74 16.06
C ALA A 131 -16.37 10.49 15.56
N PHE A 132 -17.28 11.39 15.95
CA PHE A 132 -18.62 11.45 15.36
C PHE A 132 -18.57 12.34 14.12
N VAL A 133 -19.12 11.87 13.01
CA VAL A 133 -19.28 12.61 11.76
C VAL A 133 -20.77 12.81 11.53
N SER A 134 -21.21 14.07 11.57
CA SER A 134 -22.62 14.40 11.29
C SER A 134 -22.91 14.25 9.79
N LYS A 135 -24.20 14.17 9.46
CA LYS A 135 -24.67 14.15 8.07
C LYS A 135 -24.20 15.37 7.28
N GLU A 136 -24.18 16.55 7.91
CA GLU A 136 -23.74 17.80 7.28
C GLU A 136 -22.23 17.83 7.06
N GLU A 137 -21.44 17.26 7.97
CA GLU A 137 -19.99 17.09 7.79
C GLU A 137 -19.70 16.11 6.65
N ASP A 138 -20.38 14.96 6.62
CA ASP A 138 -20.25 13.97 5.54
C ASP A 138 -20.61 14.59 4.18
N GLY A 139 -21.72 15.35 4.11
CA GLY A 139 -22.09 16.10 2.91
C GLY A 139 -21.05 17.15 2.49
N ARG A 140 -20.41 17.85 3.45
CA ARG A 140 -19.32 18.78 3.14
C ARG A 140 -18.08 18.06 2.60
N ARG A 141 -17.72 16.91 3.18
CA ARG A 141 -16.60 16.08 2.71
C ARG A 141 -16.85 15.58 1.30
N ALA A 142 -18.05 15.06 1.02
CA ALA A 142 -18.43 14.62 -0.31
C ALA A 142 -18.42 15.78 -1.33
N LEU A 143 -18.97 16.94 -0.98
CA LEU A 143 -18.90 18.12 -1.85
C LEU A 143 -17.44 18.51 -2.16
N ALA A 144 -16.56 18.54 -1.15
CA ALA A 144 -15.14 18.83 -1.37
C ALA A 144 -14.48 17.78 -2.28
N TYR A 145 -14.77 16.50 -2.05
CA TYR A 145 -14.28 15.37 -2.84
C TYR A 145 -14.66 15.51 -4.31
N TYR A 146 -15.94 15.70 -4.62
CA TYR A 146 -16.40 15.81 -6.01
C TYR A 146 -16.00 17.14 -6.66
N THR A 147 -15.92 18.22 -5.88
CA THR A 147 -15.40 19.51 -6.38
C THR A 147 -13.95 19.37 -6.84
N ALA A 148 -13.12 18.60 -6.12
CA ALA A 148 -11.71 18.42 -6.48
C ALA A 148 -11.54 17.84 -7.89
N ILE A 149 -12.38 16.88 -8.29
CA ILE A 149 -12.38 16.29 -9.64
C ILE A 149 -13.25 17.03 -10.66
N GLY A 150 -13.82 18.18 -10.28
CA GLY A 150 -14.65 19.00 -11.16
C GLY A 150 -16.03 18.41 -11.46
N GLU A 151 -16.63 17.69 -10.52
CA GLU A 151 -17.98 17.11 -10.61
C GLU A 151 -18.87 17.44 -9.39
N PRO A 152 -18.93 18.69 -8.89
CA PRO A 152 -19.63 19.02 -7.64
C PRO A 152 -21.11 18.60 -7.62
N GLU A 153 -21.77 18.55 -8.77
CA GLU A 153 -23.16 18.10 -8.93
C GLU A 153 -23.40 16.67 -8.44
N ARG A 154 -22.37 15.82 -8.43
CA ARG A 154 -22.48 14.44 -7.95
C ARG A 154 -22.67 14.34 -6.45
N ALA A 155 -22.29 15.39 -5.69
CA ALA A 155 -22.54 15.41 -4.26
C ALA A 155 -24.04 15.47 -3.96
N ASP A 156 -24.84 16.15 -4.78
CA ASP A 156 -26.29 16.26 -4.59
C ASP A 156 -27.04 14.95 -4.90
N GLU A 157 -26.42 14.04 -5.66
CA GLU A 157 -26.96 12.71 -5.98
C GLU A 157 -26.73 11.69 -4.85
N LEU A 158 -25.90 12.03 -3.87
CA LEU A 158 -25.54 11.14 -2.77
C LEU A 158 -26.49 11.27 -1.58
N PHE A 159 -26.67 10.16 -0.90
CA PHE A 159 -27.35 10.10 0.38
C PHE A 159 -26.30 10.11 1.49
N PHE A 160 -26.31 11.17 2.29
CA PHE A 160 -25.44 11.32 3.45
C PHE A 160 -26.14 10.80 4.70
N HIS A 161 -25.36 10.20 5.59
CA HIS A 161 -25.81 9.74 6.89
C HIS A 161 -24.71 9.97 7.93
N ALA A 162 -25.13 10.09 9.18
CA ALA A 162 -24.18 10.22 10.26
C ALA A 162 -23.40 8.91 10.46
N SER A 163 -22.16 9.03 10.90
CA SER A 163 -21.30 7.88 11.21
C SER A 163 -20.47 8.14 12.47
N VAL A 164 -19.95 7.07 13.05
CA VAL A 164 -18.89 7.14 14.06
C VAL A 164 -17.69 6.38 13.53
N GLU A 165 -16.59 7.10 13.39
CA GLU A 165 -15.31 6.58 12.91
C GLU A 165 -14.39 6.32 14.10
N ALA A 166 -13.55 5.29 14.00
CA ALA A 166 -12.52 4.99 14.98
C ALA A 166 -11.37 4.20 14.34
N VAL A 167 -10.27 4.09 15.07
CA VAL A 167 -9.15 3.21 14.73
C VAL A 167 -9.15 2.00 15.65
N LEU A 168 -9.07 0.81 15.07
CA LEU A 168 -8.81 -0.43 15.82
C LEU A 168 -7.34 -0.49 16.21
N ARG A 169 -7.08 -0.66 17.51
CA ARG A 169 -5.71 -0.89 18.02
C ARG A 169 -5.11 -2.18 17.48
N ARG A 170 -5.95 -3.19 17.21
CA ARG A 170 -5.57 -4.48 16.64
C ARG A 170 -6.62 -4.92 15.63
N GLY A 171 -6.24 -5.12 14.37
CA GLY A 171 -7.17 -5.58 13.33
C GLY A 171 -7.87 -6.92 13.64
N GLY A 172 -7.27 -7.78 14.48
CA GLY A 172 -7.89 -9.03 14.95
C GLY A 172 -9.11 -8.85 15.84
N ASP A 173 -9.33 -7.67 16.42
CA ASP A 173 -10.47 -7.40 17.30
C ASP A 173 -11.75 -7.00 16.55
N PHE A 174 -11.70 -6.84 15.22
CA PHE A 174 -12.82 -6.29 14.43
C PHE A 174 -14.13 -7.05 14.65
N GLU A 175 -14.16 -8.39 14.52
CA GLU A 175 -15.44 -9.12 14.57
C GLU A 175 -16.13 -8.97 15.94
N LYS A 176 -15.33 -8.99 17.02
CA LYS A 176 -15.81 -8.76 18.39
C LYS A 176 -16.33 -7.34 18.57
N VAL A 177 -15.62 -6.33 18.06
CA VAL A 177 -16.03 -4.92 18.15
C VAL A 177 -17.29 -4.68 17.31
N ALA A 178 -17.31 -5.16 16.07
CA ALA A 178 -18.43 -5.01 15.15
C ALA A 178 -19.70 -5.68 15.68
N ALA A 179 -19.61 -6.86 16.31
CA ALA A 179 -20.75 -7.49 16.96
C ALA A 179 -21.36 -6.60 18.05
N ARG A 180 -20.54 -6.09 18.99
CA ARG A 180 -20.99 -5.18 20.05
C ARG A 180 -21.61 -3.88 19.52
N LEU A 181 -21.03 -3.32 18.45
CA LEU A 181 -21.55 -2.09 17.86
C LEU A 181 -22.87 -2.30 17.13
N ARG A 182 -23.07 -3.45 16.47
CA ARG A 182 -24.36 -3.79 15.83
C ARG A 182 -25.50 -3.99 16.83
N GLU A 183 -25.19 -4.28 18.10
CA GLU A 183 -26.18 -4.33 19.19
C GLU A 183 -26.61 -2.94 19.68
N SER A 184 -25.87 -1.88 19.32
CA SER A 184 -26.19 -0.52 19.74
C SER A 184 -27.37 0.04 18.93
N PRO A 185 -28.44 0.54 19.58
CA PRO A 185 -29.52 1.21 18.89
C PRO A 185 -29.00 2.37 18.03
N GLY A 186 -29.41 2.40 16.77
CA GLY A 186 -29.01 3.43 15.82
C GLY A 186 -27.86 3.02 14.89
N VAL A 187 -27.19 1.89 15.10
CA VAL A 187 -26.14 1.39 14.21
C VAL A 187 -26.74 0.43 13.18
N VAL A 188 -26.66 0.77 11.89
CA VAL A 188 -27.17 -0.07 10.80
C VAL A 188 -26.09 -1.01 10.25
N ALA A 189 -24.84 -0.55 10.22
CA ALA A 189 -23.72 -1.36 9.76
C ALA A 189 -22.42 -0.93 10.40
N VAL A 190 -21.47 -1.86 10.39
CA VAL A 190 -20.11 -1.63 10.84
C VAL A 190 -19.18 -2.18 9.79
N LEU A 191 -18.40 -1.29 9.17
CA LEU A 191 -17.52 -1.60 8.06
C LEU A 191 -16.05 -1.38 8.43
N ARG A 192 -15.18 -2.15 7.79
CA ARG A 192 -13.75 -1.86 7.74
C ARG A 192 -13.50 -0.86 6.63
N GLU A 193 -12.69 0.13 6.94
CA GLU A 193 -12.13 1.02 5.95
C GLU A 193 -10.64 0.72 5.84
N LEU A 194 -10.21 0.37 4.63
CA LEU A 194 -8.80 0.13 4.37
C LEU A 194 -8.05 1.45 4.55
N PRO A 195 -6.86 1.43 5.17
CA PRO A 195 -6.06 2.64 5.29
C PRO A 195 -5.78 3.19 3.89
N ASP A 196 -5.85 4.52 3.75
CA ASP A 196 -5.45 5.19 2.51
C ASP A 196 -3.92 5.14 2.40
N VAL A 197 -3.41 4.02 1.91
CA VAL A 197 -1.97 3.80 1.69
C VAL A 197 -1.38 4.71 0.61
N TRP A 198 -2.23 5.44 -0.10
CA TRP A 198 -1.88 6.37 -1.18
C TRP A 198 -1.89 7.83 -0.73
N ALA A 199 -2.42 8.13 0.46
CA ALA A 199 -2.35 9.45 1.07
C ALA A 199 -0.92 9.99 1.05
N GLY A 200 -0.73 11.17 0.45
CA GLY A 200 0.57 11.83 0.28
C GLY A 200 1.48 11.24 -0.80
N LYS A 201 1.17 10.06 -1.35
CA LYS A 201 1.93 9.39 -2.43
C LYS A 201 1.31 9.60 -3.81
N ALA A 202 0.00 9.77 -3.87
CA ALA A 202 -0.74 10.11 -5.08
C ALA A 202 -1.79 11.17 -4.75
N ASP A 203 -2.25 11.89 -5.77
CA ASP A 203 -3.28 12.92 -5.66
C ASP A 203 -4.57 12.49 -6.38
N LEU A 204 -4.47 11.54 -7.32
CA LEU A 204 -5.57 11.06 -8.15
C LEU A 204 -5.49 9.54 -8.32
N ALA A 205 -6.64 8.87 -8.30
CA ALA A 205 -6.82 7.50 -8.76
C ALA A 205 -7.69 7.47 -10.01
N VAL A 206 -7.23 6.76 -11.04
CA VAL A 206 -7.96 6.49 -12.28
C VAL A 206 -8.26 5.00 -12.30
N ALA A 207 -9.48 4.64 -11.91
CA ALA A 207 -9.91 3.26 -11.85
C ALA A 207 -10.33 2.78 -13.24
N LEU A 208 -9.79 1.65 -13.66
CA LEU A 208 -10.12 1.04 -14.94
C LEU A 208 -11.45 0.29 -14.87
N CYS A 209 -12.11 0.18 -16.02
CA CYS A 209 -13.35 -0.58 -16.16
C CYS A 209 -13.15 -2.03 -15.72
N VAL A 210 -14.14 -2.57 -15.00
CA VAL A 210 -14.18 -3.98 -14.62
C VAL A 210 -15.40 -4.70 -15.18
N GLU A 211 -15.40 -6.02 -15.04
CA GLU A 211 -16.50 -6.85 -15.48
C GLU A 211 -17.80 -6.48 -14.75
N GLY A 212 -18.90 -6.37 -15.48
CA GLY A 212 -20.21 -6.03 -14.95
C GLY A 212 -20.42 -4.54 -14.64
N GLU A 213 -19.41 -3.69 -14.82
CA GLU A 213 -19.55 -2.25 -14.64
C GLU A 213 -20.37 -1.63 -15.77
N ARG A 214 -21.54 -1.10 -15.42
CA ARG A 214 -22.49 -0.56 -16.40
C ARG A 214 -22.67 0.94 -16.32
N LEU A 215 -22.28 1.62 -15.25
CA LEU A 215 -22.66 3.03 -15.04
C LEU A 215 -21.69 4.04 -15.63
N ALA A 216 -20.40 3.70 -15.73
CA ALA A 216 -19.37 4.60 -16.22
C ALA A 216 -19.40 4.77 -17.76
N ARG A 217 -19.37 6.02 -18.23
CA ARG A 217 -19.38 6.35 -19.68
C ARG A 217 -18.19 5.74 -20.42
N GLY A 218 -16.99 5.82 -19.83
CA GLY A 218 -15.76 5.25 -20.40
C GLY A 218 -15.77 3.72 -20.54
N CYS A 219 -16.70 3.03 -19.86
CA CYS A 219 -16.88 1.59 -20.00
C CYS A 219 -17.90 1.19 -21.07
N ARG A 220 -18.69 2.15 -21.61
CA ARG A 220 -19.72 1.91 -22.62
C ARG A 220 -19.29 2.29 -24.04
N GLU A 221 -18.52 3.38 -24.18
CA GLU A 221 -18.22 3.95 -25.50
C GLU A 221 -17.41 3.00 -26.39
N GLY A 222 -17.89 2.77 -27.61
CA GLY A 222 -17.20 1.94 -28.61
C GLY A 222 -17.28 0.42 -28.40
N ARG A 223 -18.01 -0.05 -27.37
CA ARG A 223 -18.11 -1.48 -27.02
C ARG A 223 -19.54 -1.97 -27.27
N THR A 224 -19.68 -3.11 -27.96
CA THR A 224 -20.99 -3.68 -28.30
C THR A 224 -21.87 -3.81 -27.06
N ALA A 225 -23.08 -3.26 -27.13
CA ALA A 225 -24.02 -3.17 -26.03
C ALA A 225 -24.26 -4.55 -25.38
N GLY A 226 -23.99 -4.68 -24.09
CA GLY A 226 -24.46 -5.83 -23.29
C GLY A 226 -23.56 -6.29 -22.16
N THR A 227 -22.25 -6.03 -22.22
CA THR A 227 -21.32 -6.53 -21.21
C THR A 227 -20.43 -5.40 -20.71
N GLY A 228 -20.45 -5.15 -19.39
CA GLY A 228 -19.38 -4.40 -18.75
C GLY A 228 -18.14 -5.27 -18.87
N ILE A 229 -17.27 -4.98 -19.83
CA ILE A 229 -16.04 -5.72 -20.10
C ILE A 229 -14.91 -5.01 -19.36
N PRO A 230 -13.94 -5.73 -18.77
CA PRO A 230 -12.72 -5.12 -18.25
C PRO A 230 -12.02 -4.20 -19.28
N ALA A 231 -11.20 -3.25 -18.82
CA ALA A 231 -10.32 -2.50 -19.71
C ALA A 231 -9.39 -3.45 -20.47
N THR A 232 -9.27 -3.29 -21.79
CA THR A 232 -8.30 -4.06 -22.59
C THR A 232 -6.90 -3.50 -22.38
N GLU A 233 -5.87 -4.30 -22.65
CA GLU A 233 -4.47 -3.82 -22.60
C GLU A 233 -4.22 -2.59 -23.49
N ARG A 234 -4.94 -2.50 -24.63
CA ARG A 234 -4.86 -1.35 -25.52
C ARG A 234 -5.43 -0.08 -24.87
N GLU A 235 -6.58 -0.19 -24.20
CA GLU A 235 -7.18 0.95 -23.51
C GLU A 235 -6.38 1.35 -22.27
N LYS A 236 -5.93 0.37 -21.48
CA LYS A 236 -5.02 0.59 -20.34
C LYS A 236 -3.76 1.35 -20.78
N LYS A 237 -3.13 0.94 -21.89
CA LYS A 237 -2.01 1.65 -22.48
C LYS A 237 -2.40 3.06 -22.96
N ALA A 238 -3.54 3.23 -23.60
CA ALA A 238 -3.99 4.54 -24.07
C ALA A 238 -4.26 5.52 -22.90
N VAL A 239 -4.81 5.03 -21.78
CA VAL A 239 -5.00 5.82 -20.56
C VAL A 239 -3.65 6.21 -19.97
N LEU A 240 -2.70 5.28 -19.87
CA LEU A 240 -1.34 5.54 -19.38
C LEU A 240 -0.60 6.56 -20.25
N ASP A 241 -0.61 6.36 -21.58
CA ASP A 241 0.03 7.28 -22.53
C ASP A 241 -0.58 8.69 -22.40
N ARG A 242 -1.92 8.76 -22.27
CA ARG A 242 -2.62 10.03 -22.06
C ARG A 242 -2.25 10.69 -20.74
N LEU A 243 -2.12 9.94 -19.65
CA LEU A 243 -1.66 10.47 -18.36
C LEU A 243 -0.27 11.10 -18.48
N TRP A 244 0.68 10.42 -19.12
CA TRP A 244 2.03 10.96 -19.31
C TRP A 244 2.12 12.16 -20.25
N ASP A 245 1.15 12.34 -21.14
CA ASP A 245 1.08 13.50 -22.03
C ASP A 245 0.42 14.73 -21.37
N LEU A 246 -0.16 14.58 -20.17
CA LEU A 246 -0.75 15.71 -19.45
C LEU A 246 0.33 16.50 -18.70
N PRO A 247 0.32 17.84 -18.80
CA PRO A 247 1.23 18.67 -18.03
C PRO A 247 0.98 18.50 -16.54
N GLY A 248 2.06 18.44 -15.77
CA GLY A 248 2.00 18.37 -14.31
C GLY A 248 1.92 16.96 -13.72
N VAL A 249 1.78 15.91 -14.54
CA VAL A 249 1.93 14.52 -14.08
C VAL A 249 3.41 14.22 -13.80
N GLU A 250 3.73 13.92 -12.55
CA GLU A 250 5.09 13.61 -12.10
C GLU A 250 5.34 12.11 -12.11
N THR A 251 4.39 11.32 -11.62
CA THR A 251 4.53 9.88 -11.49
C THR A 251 3.20 9.19 -11.67
N VAL A 252 3.22 8.03 -12.35
CA VAL A 252 2.08 7.13 -12.47
C VAL A 252 2.46 5.79 -11.84
N TYR A 253 1.65 5.31 -10.91
CA TYR A 253 1.73 3.98 -10.34
C TYR A 253 0.58 3.13 -10.86
N LEU A 254 0.78 1.81 -10.95
CA LEU A 254 -0.28 0.86 -11.26
C LEU A 254 -0.48 -0.08 -10.08
N GLN A 255 -1.67 -0.04 -9.49
CA GLN A 255 -2.12 -1.08 -8.57
C GLN A 255 -2.83 -2.17 -9.38
N GLY A 256 -2.17 -3.33 -9.48
CA GLY A 256 -2.75 -4.50 -10.13
C GLY A 256 -3.72 -5.24 -9.21
N ARG A 257 -4.48 -6.18 -9.78
CA ARG A 257 -5.41 -7.03 -9.03
C ARG A 257 -4.73 -7.80 -7.88
N GLU A 258 -3.51 -8.30 -8.11
CA GLU A 258 -2.76 -9.03 -7.08
C GLU A 258 -2.35 -8.14 -5.89
N ASP A 259 -2.06 -6.86 -6.13
CA ASP A 259 -1.72 -5.92 -5.06
C ASP A 259 -2.92 -5.66 -4.16
N VAL A 260 -4.10 -5.48 -4.75
CA VAL A 260 -5.36 -5.36 -4.00
C VAL A 260 -5.62 -6.62 -3.19
N LEU A 261 -5.49 -7.81 -3.79
CA LEU A 261 -5.68 -9.08 -3.08
C LEU A 261 -4.69 -9.26 -1.93
N ARG A 262 -3.44 -8.80 -2.10
CA ARG A 262 -2.44 -8.79 -1.03
C ARG A 262 -2.87 -7.88 0.11
N LEU A 263 -3.29 -6.65 -0.17
CA LEU A 263 -3.80 -5.72 0.84
C LEU A 263 -5.03 -6.30 1.55
N LYS A 264 -5.98 -6.89 0.82
CA LYS A 264 -7.14 -7.55 1.41
C LYS A 264 -6.74 -8.69 2.34
N ARG A 265 -5.85 -9.60 1.92
CA ARG A 265 -5.37 -10.68 2.81
C ARG A 265 -4.69 -10.17 4.07
N GLN A 266 -4.01 -9.02 3.97
CA GLN A 266 -3.31 -8.41 5.10
C GLN A 266 -4.28 -7.77 6.11
N TYR A 267 -5.26 -7.01 5.64
CA TYR A 267 -6.19 -6.28 6.50
C TYR A 267 -7.45 -7.10 6.84
N GLU A 268 -7.81 -8.08 6.02
CA GLU A 268 -9.01 -8.92 6.20
C GLU A 268 -8.65 -10.42 6.19
N PRO A 269 -7.73 -10.90 7.06
CA PRO A 269 -7.26 -12.29 6.99
C PRO A 269 -8.35 -13.32 7.30
N GLN A 270 -9.44 -12.92 7.95
CA GLN A 270 -10.58 -13.78 8.32
C GLN A 270 -11.66 -13.85 7.23
N ASP A 271 -11.59 -12.99 6.20
CA ASP A 271 -12.49 -13.02 5.06
C ASP A 271 -11.73 -13.62 3.86
N PRO A 272 -11.79 -14.95 3.66
CA PRO A 272 -11.13 -15.57 2.52
C PRO A 272 -11.70 -14.92 1.26
N ALA A 273 -10.82 -14.37 0.42
CA ALA A 273 -11.10 -13.53 -0.75
C ALA A 273 -12.12 -14.10 -1.77
N GLU A 274 -12.63 -15.31 -1.55
CA GLU A 274 -13.60 -16.06 -2.33
C GLU A 274 -15.07 -15.78 -1.95
N HIS A 275 -15.39 -15.18 -0.78
CA HIS A 275 -16.77 -15.16 -0.26
C HIS A 275 -17.48 -13.80 -0.18
N VAL A 276 -16.79 -12.69 -0.46
CA VAL A 276 -17.47 -11.40 -0.65
C VAL A 276 -17.72 -11.23 -2.14
N PRO A 277 -18.97 -10.99 -2.60
CA PRO A 277 -19.19 -10.50 -3.95
C PRO A 277 -18.45 -9.16 -4.01
N LEU A 278 -17.25 -9.20 -4.59
CA LEU A 278 -16.38 -8.05 -4.72
C LEU A 278 -17.22 -6.99 -5.43
N GLY A 279 -17.63 -5.96 -4.69
CA GLY A 279 -18.16 -4.77 -5.33
C GLY A 279 -17.11 -4.34 -6.35
N ALA A 280 -17.52 -4.21 -7.61
CA ALA A 280 -16.69 -3.86 -8.76
C ALA A 280 -15.67 -2.75 -8.46
N GLU A 281 -15.98 -1.83 -7.54
CA GLU A 281 -15.16 -0.73 -7.03
C GLU A 281 -13.83 -1.18 -6.39
N ARG A 282 -13.79 -2.29 -5.65
CA ARG A 282 -12.67 -2.61 -4.73
C ARG A 282 -11.60 -3.53 -5.29
N THR A 283 -11.71 -3.98 -6.54
CA THR A 283 -10.66 -4.80 -7.21
C THR A 283 -10.26 -4.27 -8.58
N ARG A 284 -10.54 -3.00 -8.85
CA ARG A 284 -10.18 -2.37 -10.11
C ARG A 284 -8.68 -2.22 -10.18
N GLU A 285 -8.11 -2.59 -11.32
CA GLU A 285 -6.80 -2.06 -11.66
C GLU A 285 -6.90 -0.53 -11.68
N THR A 286 -5.99 0.13 -11.00
CA THR A 286 -6.09 1.57 -10.76
C THR A 286 -4.74 2.21 -11.02
N PHE A 287 -4.73 3.25 -11.86
CA PHE A 287 -3.58 4.13 -11.97
C PHE A 287 -3.65 5.17 -10.87
N TYR A 288 -2.63 5.22 -10.02
CA TYR A 288 -2.47 6.28 -9.03
C TYR A 288 -1.48 7.29 -9.57
N VAL A 289 -1.85 8.57 -9.54
CA VAL A 289 -1.12 9.63 -10.22
C VAL A 289 -0.68 10.66 -9.19
N LYS A 290 0.63 10.92 -9.16
CA LYS A 290 1.22 12.03 -8.42
C LYS A 290 1.35 13.24 -9.34
N LEU A 291 0.88 14.38 -8.87
CA LEU A 291 0.94 15.66 -9.55
C LEU A 291 2.03 16.53 -8.93
N SER A 292 2.74 17.24 -9.78
CA SER A 292 3.68 18.31 -9.37
C SER A 292 2.95 19.49 -8.72
N ASP A 293 1.69 19.74 -9.09
CA ASP A 293 0.81 20.74 -8.49
C ASP A 293 -0.61 20.15 -8.32
N PRO A 294 -1.09 19.94 -7.07
CA PRO A 294 -2.43 19.45 -6.80
C PRO A 294 -3.56 20.35 -7.35
N ALA A 295 -3.30 21.64 -7.62
CA ALA A 295 -4.30 22.52 -8.22
C ALA A 295 -4.71 22.08 -9.64
N GLY A 296 -3.88 21.28 -10.33
CA GLY A 296 -4.17 20.70 -11.64
C GLY A 296 -5.13 19.51 -11.64
N LEU A 297 -5.55 19.01 -10.47
CA LEU A 297 -6.31 17.77 -10.31
C LEU A 297 -7.58 17.75 -11.16
N ALA A 298 -8.43 18.78 -11.08
CA ALA A 298 -9.69 18.85 -11.83
C ALA A 298 -9.47 18.80 -13.36
N ALA A 299 -8.42 19.47 -13.85
CA ALA A 299 -8.10 19.49 -15.27
C ALA A 299 -7.66 18.11 -15.77
N ILE A 300 -6.82 17.42 -14.99
CA ILE A 300 -6.35 16.06 -15.30
C ILE A 300 -7.50 15.07 -15.22
N ALA A 301 -8.34 15.15 -14.18
CA ALA A 301 -9.53 14.32 -14.02
C ALA A 301 -10.46 14.47 -15.23
N GLY A 302 -10.77 15.70 -15.63
CA GLY A 302 -11.58 16.01 -16.81
C GLY A 302 -11.00 15.45 -18.11
N ALA A 303 -9.67 15.42 -18.24
CA ALA A 303 -8.99 14.93 -19.44
C ALA A 303 -8.98 13.39 -19.58
N VAL A 304 -9.19 12.65 -18.48
CA VAL A 304 -9.09 11.17 -18.49
C VAL A 304 -10.40 10.45 -18.18
N LYS A 305 -11.35 11.08 -17.46
CA LYS A 305 -12.58 10.43 -16.96
C LYS A 305 -13.52 9.86 -18.04
N HIS A 306 -13.36 10.30 -19.28
CA HIS A 306 -14.17 9.84 -20.42
C HIS A 306 -13.37 9.00 -21.42
N LEU A 307 -12.12 8.66 -21.12
CA LEU A 307 -11.36 7.77 -22.00
C LEU A 307 -11.96 6.36 -21.99
N PRO A 308 -11.93 5.65 -23.13
CA PRO A 308 -12.27 4.24 -23.18
C PRO A 308 -11.43 3.44 -22.17
N GLY A 309 -12.09 2.60 -21.37
CA GLY A 309 -11.45 1.78 -20.34
C GLY A 309 -11.34 2.45 -18.96
N VAL A 310 -11.79 3.70 -18.79
CA VAL A 310 -11.87 4.36 -17.47
C VAL A 310 -13.27 4.19 -16.87
N GLY A 311 -13.31 3.59 -15.68
CA GLY A 311 -14.53 3.40 -14.89
C GLY A 311 -14.79 4.55 -13.91
N GLY A 312 -13.74 5.18 -13.40
CA GLY A 312 -13.89 6.30 -12.48
C GLY A 312 -12.59 7.06 -12.26
N VAL A 313 -12.74 8.29 -11.76
CA VAL A 313 -11.63 9.13 -11.33
C VAL A 313 -11.96 9.66 -9.94
N PHE A 314 -10.99 9.56 -9.04
CA PHE A 314 -11.18 9.78 -7.61
C PHE A 314 -9.99 10.58 -7.06
N PRO A 315 -10.20 11.66 -6.30
CA PRO A 315 -9.10 12.31 -5.59
C PRO A 315 -8.59 11.42 -4.45
N ILE A 316 -7.30 11.56 -4.12
CA ILE A 316 -6.64 10.86 -3.02
C ILE A 316 -6.30 11.85 -1.89
N GLY A 317 -6.38 11.41 -0.64
CA GLY A 317 -6.00 12.22 0.52
C GLY A 317 -6.99 13.32 0.92
N LEU A 318 -8.22 13.28 0.39
CA LEU A 318 -9.32 14.17 0.83
C LEU A 318 -10.24 13.52 1.86
N SER A 319 -9.99 12.24 2.20
CA SER A 319 -10.67 11.51 3.26
C SER A 319 -10.08 11.95 4.61
N GLY A 320 -10.68 12.98 5.21
CA GLY A 320 -10.35 13.44 6.56
C GLY A 320 -10.52 12.35 7.61
#